data_AF-A0A1Z8TW31-F1
#
_entry.id   AF-A0A1Z8TW31-F1
#
_cell.length_a   1.000
_cell.length_b   1.000
_cell.length_c   1.000
_cell.angle_alpha   90.00
_cell.angle_beta   90.00
_cell.angle_gamma   90.00
#
_symmetry.space_group_name_H-M   'P 1'
#
loop_
_entity.id
_entity.type
_entity.pdbx_description
1 polymer ?
#
loop_
_entity_poly.entity_id
_entity_poly.type
_entity_poly.pdbx_seq_one_letter_code
_entity_poly.pdbx_strand_id
1 'polypeptide(L)'
;WEEFYSVFGMIYAIVSGFLLVEVLNRFNKLSEVVEAELNAISDVRDFLIYVDGQPEKKEAVKKELQEYVYSVAKVEWRTMNDDYAVLNSDTSKELYDIMYAVNDLEMSNESDRAALHFLMEKMSSITTLRTERISIANQQLPPRLKHLLVYMSAVLVVAFIINAGMDPWIHCFMVGSITACVHLLYIVIADLNTPFTGLWTISVKPLIELYLSFNDNDNDNAVKPALNKLNKLKRMSV
;
A
#
# COMPACT_ATOMS: atom_id res chain seq x y z
N TRP A 1 13.18 36.38 23.77
CA TRP A 1 12.81 35.81 22.46
C TRP A 1 13.65 34.58 22.12
N GLU A 2 14.97 34.58 22.33
CA GLU A 2 15.83 33.41 22.03
C GLU A 2 15.43 32.12 22.76
N GLU A 3 15.12 32.18 24.06
CA GLU A 3 14.68 31.01 24.82
C GLU A 3 13.38 30.40 24.26
N PHE A 4 12.45 31.24 23.79
CA PHE A 4 11.21 30.79 23.17
C PHE A 4 11.48 30.00 21.89
N TYR A 5 12.33 30.52 20.98
CA TYR A 5 12.67 29.81 19.74
C TYR A 5 13.37 28.49 20.01
N SER A 6 14.28 28.46 20.97
CA SER A 6 15.01 27.25 21.35
C SER A 6 14.06 26.17 21.85
N VAL A 7 13.24 26.50 22.86
CA VAL A 7 12.32 25.52 23.48
C VAL A 7 11.22 25.11 22.50
N PHE A 8 10.57 26.07 21.84
CA PHE A 8 9.47 25.78 20.93
C PHE A 8 9.96 25.04 19.67
N GLY A 9 11.10 25.46 19.11
CA GLY A 9 11.73 24.80 17.97
C GLY A 9 12.15 23.37 18.29
N MET A 10 12.67 23.11 19.49
CA MET A 10 12.98 21.76 19.96
C MET A 10 11.72 20.89 20.07
N ILE A 11 10.65 21.39 20.71
CA ILE A 11 9.38 20.65 20.82
C ILE A 11 8.80 20.38 19.43
N TYR A 12 8.82 21.37 18.54
CA TYR A 12 8.42 21.21 17.14
C TYR A 12 9.21 20.10 16.45
N ALA A 13 10.54 20.15 16.51
CA ALA A 13 11.41 19.17 15.86
C ALA A 13 11.14 17.74 16.37
N ILE A 14 10.93 17.57 17.69
CA ILE A 14 10.60 16.29 18.30
C ILE A 14 9.25 15.79 17.78
N VAL A 15 8.19 16.61 17.85
CA VAL A 15 6.84 16.22 17.42
C VAL A 15 6.81 15.91 15.92
N SER A 16 7.39 16.78 15.08
CA SER A 16 7.44 16.56 13.64
C SER A 16 8.29 15.35 13.26
N GLY A 17 9.39 15.11 13.97
CA GLY A 17 10.26 13.95 13.75
C GLY A 17 9.53 12.64 14.06
N PHE A 18 8.81 12.57 15.18
CA PHE A 18 7.98 11.40 15.49
C PHE A 18 6.87 11.18 14.46
N LEU A 19 6.18 12.24 14.03
CA LEU A 19 5.15 12.13 13.00
C LEU A 19 5.72 11.63 11.66
N LEU A 20 6.91 12.10 11.28
CA LEU A 20 7.60 11.66 10.06
C LEU A 20 7.94 10.16 10.13
N VAL A 21 8.52 9.71 11.25
CA VAL A 21 8.86 8.30 11.45
C VAL A 21 7.60 7.42 11.43
N GLU A 22 6.51 7.87 12.06
CA GLU A 22 5.25 7.14 12.07
C GLU A 22 4.66 6.93 10.67
N VAL A 23 4.56 8.00 9.86
CA VAL A 23 4.04 7.87 8.49
C VAL A 23 4.96 7.05 7.58
N LEU A 24 6.28 7.16 7.77
CA LEU A 24 7.26 6.37 7.02
C LEU A 24 7.15 4.87 7.37
N ASN A 25 7.04 4.54 8.66
CA ASN A 25 6.86 3.16 9.10
C ASN A 25 5.56 2.57 8.55
N ARG A 26 4.47 3.32 8.59
CA ARG A 26 3.19 2.90 8.02
C ARG A 26 3.30 2.65 6.52
N PHE A 27 3.95 3.56 5.78
CA PHE A 27 4.19 3.41 4.35
C PHE A 27 4.99 2.13 4.04
N ASN A 28 6.11 1.93 4.73
CA ASN A 28 6.97 0.76 4.55
C ASN A 28 6.23 -0.53 4.88
N LYS A 29 5.48 -0.56 5.99
CA LYS A 29 4.70 -1.72 6.42
C LYS A 29 3.60 -2.07 5.42
N LEU A 30 2.91 -1.08 4.87
CA LEU A 30 1.92 -1.30 3.82
C LEU A 30 2.55 -1.88 2.55
N SER A 31 3.72 -1.36 2.15
CA SER A 31 4.48 -1.88 1.00
C SER A 31 4.91 -3.32 1.21
N GLU A 32 5.43 -3.65 2.40
CA GLU A 32 5.85 -5.00 2.78
C GLU A 32 4.68 -5.98 2.75
N VAL A 33 3.52 -5.59 3.30
CA VAL A 33 2.32 -6.45 3.32
C VAL A 33 1.78 -6.70 1.91
N VAL A 34 1.77 -5.68 1.04
CA VAL A 34 1.38 -5.85 -0.38
C VAL A 34 2.32 -6.84 -1.08
N GLU A 35 3.63 -6.72 -0.88
CA GLU A 35 4.62 -7.63 -1.47
C GLU A 35 4.49 -9.06 -0.92
N ALA A 36 4.31 -9.20 0.39
CA ALA A 36 4.07 -10.49 1.02
C ALA A 36 2.79 -11.16 0.49
N GLU A 37 1.72 -10.41 0.25
CA GLU A 37 0.48 -10.93 -0.31
C GLU A 37 0.67 -11.42 -1.75
N LEU A 38 1.39 -10.65 -2.57
CA LEU A 38 1.77 -11.05 -3.93
C LEU A 38 2.59 -12.34 -3.95
N ASN A 39 3.53 -12.47 -3.02
CA ASN A 39 4.35 -13.67 -2.87
C ASN A 39 3.49 -14.86 -2.44
N ALA A 40 2.57 -14.69 -1.49
CA ALA A 40 1.67 -15.76 -1.07
C ALA A 40 0.77 -16.25 -2.23
N ILE A 41 0.26 -15.34 -3.07
CA ILE A 41 -0.52 -15.70 -4.27
C ILE A 41 0.36 -16.45 -5.29
N SER A 42 1.60 -15.98 -5.50
CA SER A 42 2.55 -16.62 -6.40
C SER A 42 2.94 -18.02 -5.92
N ASP A 43 3.12 -18.20 -4.61
CA ASP A 43 3.38 -19.49 -3.99
C ASP A 43 2.21 -20.46 -4.25
N VAL A 44 0.95 -20.03 -4.09
CA VAL A 44 -0.20 -20.90 -4.43
C VAL A 44 -0.14 -21.31 -5.90
N ARG A 45 0.08 -20.35 -6.82
CA ARG A 45 0.19 -20.64 -8.27
C ARG A 45 1.31 -21.65 -8.58
N ASP A 46 2.50 -21.45 -8.02
CA ASP A 46 3.70 -22.21 -8.38
C ASP A 46 3.67 -23.61 -7.76
N PHE A 47 3.16 -23.74 -6.53
CA PHE A 47 3.08 -25.03 -5.85
C PHE A 47 1.97 -25.95 -6.38
N LEU A 48 1.07 -25.46 -7.24
CA LEU A 48 0.17 -26.34 -8.02
C LEU A 48 0.93 -27.35 -8.89
N ILE A 49 2.24 -27.16 -9.14
CA ILE A 49 3.06 -28.16 -9.82
C ILE A 49 3.13 -29.49 -9.06
N TYR A 50 3.03 -29.47 -7.72
CA TYR A 50 3.16 -30.65 -6.85
C TYR A 50 1.87 -31.47 -6.68
N VAL A 51 0.75 -30.96 -7.18
CA VAL A 51 -0.51 -31.71 -7.24
C VAL A 51 -0.49 -32.57 -8.49
N ASP A 52 -0.63 -33.89 -8.40
CA ASP A 52 -0.54 -34.76 -9.58
C ASP A 52 -1.84 -34.81 -10.38
N GLY A 53 -1.70 -34.85 -11.70
CA GLY A 53 -2.83 -34.88 -12.63
C GLY A 53 -3.71 -33.61 -12.56
N GLN A 54 -4.93 -33.68 -13.09
CA GLN A 54 -5.96 -32.62 -12.94
C GLN A 54 -5.62 -31.23 -13.56
N PRO A 55 -5.16 -31.16 -14.83
CA PRO A 55 -4.83 -29.88 -15.47
C PRO A 55 -6.01 -28.89 -15.46
N GLU A 56 -7.23 -29.36 -15.67
CA GLU A 56 -8.44 -28.53 -15.67
C GLU A 56 -8.69 -27.88 -14.30
N LYS A 57 -8.50 -28.62 -13.19
CA LYS A 57 -8.72 -28.08 -11.84
C LYS A 57 -7.61 -27.15 -11.40
N LYS A 58 -6.35 -27.45 -11.76
CA LYS A 58 -5.23 -26.51 -11.56
C LYS A 58 -5.48 -25.19 -12.28
N GLU A 59 -6.00 -25.26 -13.50
CA GLU A 59 -6.32 -24.07 -14.28
C GLU A 59 -7.50 -23.30 -13.69
N ALA A 60 -8.50 -23.99 -13.13
CA ALA A 60 -9.56 -23.35 -12.36
C ALA A 60 -9.01 -22.57 -11.15
N VAL A 61 -8.08 -23.15 -10.37
CA VAL A 61 -7.44 -22.44 -9.25
C VAL A 61 -6.68 -21.20 -9.74
N LYS A 62 -5.87 -21.32 -10.80
CA LYS A 62 -5.14 -20.19 -11.38
C LYS A 62 -6.08 -19.09 -11.87
N LYS A 63 -7.20 -19.46 -12.48
CA LYS A 63 -8.22 -18.51 -12.94
C LYS A 63 -8.82 -17.74 -11.77
N GLU A 64 -9.19 -18.41 -10.68
CA GLU A 64 -9.74 -17.73 -9.50
C GLU A 64 -8.68 -16.85 -8.80
N LEU A 65 -7.42 -17.28 -8.73
CA LEU A 65 -6.31 -16.44 -8.27
C LEU A 65 -6.15 -15.19 -9.13
N GLN A 66 -6.22 -15.36 -10.45
CA GLN A 66 -6.13 -14.25 -11.39
C GLN A 66 -7.31 -13.26 -11.24
N GLU A 67 -8.53 -13.76 -11.02
CA GLU A 67 -9.71 -12.94 -10.76
C GLU A 67 -9.57 -12.16 -9.44
N TYR A 68 -9.04 -12.79 -8.39
CA TYR A 68 -8.72 -12.11 -7.12
C TYR A 68 -7.71 -10.98 -7.34
N VAL A 69 -6.57 -11.25 -7.99
CA VAL A 69 -5.54 -10.22 -8.27
C VAL A 69 -6.14 -9.06 -9.09
N TYR A 70 -7.02 -9.36 -10.05
CA TYR A 70 -7.72 -8.34 -10.81
C TYR A 70 -8.66 -7.49 -9.95
N SER A 71 -9.43 -8.13 -9.06
CA SER A 71 -10.34 -7.45 -8.13
C SER A 71 -9.57 -6.52 -7.19
N VAL A 72 -8.45 -7.00 -6.64
CA VAL A 72 -7.54 -6.21 -5.82
C VAL A 72 -7.01 -4.99 -6.59
N ALA A 73 -6.44 -5.19 -7.78
CA ALA A 73 -5.80 -4.12 -8.54
C ALA A 73 -6.78 -3.03 -9.03
N LYS A 74 -8.06 -3.37 -9.20
CA LYS A 74 -9.06 -2.47 -9.80
C LYS A 74 -10.04 -1.89 -8.79
N VAL A 75 -10.55 -2.72 -7.89
CA VAL A 75 -11.59 -2.36 -6.93
C VAL A 75 -10.92 -1.93 -5.64
N GLU A 76 -10.22 -2.85 -4.97
CA GLU A 76 -9.65 -2.58 -3.65
C GLU A 76 -8.61 -1.45 -3.70
N TRP A 77 -7.73 -1.46 -4.71
CA TRP A 77 -6.72 -0.40 -4.88
C TRP A 77 -7.34 0.98 -5.04
N ARG A 78 -8.42 1.07 -5.81
CA ARG A 78 -9.15 2.33 -6.01
C ARG A 78 -9.85 2.78 -4.74
N THR A 79 -10.42 1.84 -3.99
CA THR A 79 -11.11 2.14 -2.73
C THR A 79 -10.13 2.56 -1.64
N MET A 80 -8.97 1.91 -1.53
CA MET A 80 -7.89 2.33 -0.62
C MET A 80 -7.31 3.71 -0.98
N ASN A 81 -7.51 4.15 -2.21
CA ASN A 81 -7.14 5.48 -2.69
C ASN A 81 -8.19 6.57 -2.40
N ASP A 82 -9.35 6.20 -1.86
CA ASP A 82 -10.41 7.12 -1.47
C ASP A 82 -10.41 7.28 0.05
N ASP A 83 -10.00 8.46 0.53
CA ASP A 83 -9.90 8.80 1.95
C ASP A 83 -11.22 8.62 2.73
N TYR A 84 -12.37 8.55 2.04
CA TYR A 84 -13.70 8.40 2.62
C TYR A 84 -14.27 6.98 2.52
N ALA A 85 -13.63 6.10 1.76
CA ALA A 85 -14.14 4.76 1.54
C ALA A 85 -13.53 3.78 2.55
N VAL A 86 -14.39 3.10 3.30
CA VAL A 86 -13.97 2.02 4.21
C VAL A 86 -14.12 0.71 3.47
N LEU A 87 -13.00 0.03 3.23
CA LEU A 87 -13.04 -1.31 2.65
C LEU A 87 -13.39 -2.33 3.74
N ASN A 88 -14.33 -3.23 3.44
CA ASN A 88 -14.67 -4.32 4.34
C ASN A 88 -13.51 -5.33 4.39
N SER A 89 -13.01 -5.60 5.60
CA SER A 89 -11.94 -6.56 5.86
C SER A 89 -12.40 -8.01 5.90
N ASP A 90 -13.71 -8.28 5.84
CA ASP A 90 -14.24 -9.64 5.75
C ASP A 90 -13.78 -10.35 4.46
N THR A 91 -13.86 -11.67 4.45
CA THR A 91 -13.41 -12.51 3.33
C THR A 91 -14.16 -12.14 2.06
N SER A 92 -13.42 -11.78 1.01
CA SER A 92 -14.04 -11.38 -0.25
C SER A 92 -14.63 -12.59 -0.98
N LYS A 93 -15.58 -12.34 -1.89
CA LYS A 93 -16.16 -13.41 -2.72
C LYS A 93 -15.07 -14.15 -3.51
N GLU A 94 -14.13 -13.40 -4.08
CA GLU A 94 -13.02 -13.93 -4.87
C GLU A 94 -12.10 -14.83 -4.04
N LEU A 95 -11.89 -14.54 -2.76
CA LEU A 95 -11.14 -15.42 -1.86
C LEU A 95 -11.89 -16.73 -1.59
N TYR A 96 -13.21 -16.67 -1.40
CA TYR A 96 -14.03 -17.89 -1.30
C TYR A 96 -13.98 -18.71 -2.59
N ASP A 97 -14.04 -18.06 -3.76
CA ASP A 97 -13.97 -18.73 -5.06
C ASP A 97 -12.63 -19.49 -5.21
N ILE A 98 -11.51 -18.92 -4.78
CA ILE A 98 -10.22 -19.63 -4.71
C ILE A 98 -10.28 -20.81 -3.74
N MET A 99 -10.83 -20.62 -2.54
CA MET A 99 -10.94 -21.70 -1.54
C MET A 99 -11.77 -22.87 -2.08
N TYR A 100 -12.86 -22.60 -2.80
CA TYR A 100 -13.67 -23.62 -3.44
C TYR A 100 -12.90 -24.35 -4.56
N ALA A 101 -12.16 -23.62 -5.40
CA ALA A 101 -11.33 -24.21 -6.44
C ALA A 101 -10.22 -25.11 -5.88
N VAL A 102 -9.57 -24.70 -4.78
CA VAL A 102 -8.54 -25.52 -4.10
C VAL A 102 -9.18 -26.76 -3.45
N ASN A 103 -10.37 -26.62 -2.85
CA ASN A 103 -11.08 -27.73 -2.22
C ASN A 103 -11.56 -28.80 -3.24
N ASP A 104 -11.75 -28.43 -4.51
CA ASP A 104 -12.15 -29.36 -5.57
C ASP A 104 -11.00 -30.27 -6.06
N LEU A 105 -9.75 -29.99 -5.67
CA LEU A 105 -8.60 -30.83 -6.01
C LEU A 105 -8.73 -32.23 -5.37
N GLU A 106 -8.60 -33.27 -6.19
CA GLU A 106 -8.60 -34.66 -5.73
C GLU A 106 -7.22 -35.08 -5.23
N MET A 107 -7.17 -35.67 -4.04
CA MET A 107 -5.92 -36.09 -3.41
C MET A 107 -5.70 -37.60 -3.60
N SER A 108 -4.84 -37.95 -4.54
CA SER A 108 -4.61 -39.34 -4.94
C SER A 108 -3.44 -39.98 -4.19
N ASN A 109 -2.42 -39.20 -3.82
CA ASN A 109 -1.19 -39.68 -3.21
C ASN A 109 -0.74 -38.82 -2.00
N GLU A 110 0.41 -39.18 -1.40
CA GLU A 110 0.95 -38.47 -0.22
C GLU A 110 1.53 -37.09 -0.58
N SER A 111 2.12 -36.94 -1.77
CA SER A 111 2.59 -35.65 -2.29
C SER A 111 1.43 -34.68 -2.46
N ASP A 112 0.31 -35.14 -3.03
CA ASP A 112 -0.91 -34.36 -3.18
C ASP A 112 -1.40 -33.84 -1.82
N ARG A 113 -1.47 -34.71 -0.82
CA ARG A 113 -1.91 -34.34 0.54
C ARG A 113 -1.01 -33.29 1.17
N ALA A 114 0.31 -33.45 1.04
CA ALA A 114 1.27 -32.46 1.53
C ALA A 114 1.13 -31.12 0.80
N ALA A 115 0.95 -31.15 -0.52
CA ALA A 115 0.70 -29.96 -1.33
C ALA A 115 -0.59 -29.25 -0.90
N LEU A 116 -1.70 -29.97 -0.70
CA LEU A 116 -2.96 -29.38 -0.24
C LEU A 116 -2.82 -28.71 1.12
N HIS A 117 -2.12 -29.34 2.08
CA HIS A 117 -1.85 -28.72 3.37
C HIS A 117 -1.08 -27.39 3.22
N PHE A 118 -0.07 -27.36 2.36
CA PHE A 118 0.68 -26.12 2.06
C PHE A 118 -0.21 -25.08 1.38
N LEU A 119 -1.04 -25.46 0.40
CA LEU A 119 -1.98 -24.56 -0.26
C LEU A 119 -2.97 -23.95 0.74
N MET A 120 -3.50 -24.75 1.68
CA MET A 120 -4.39 -24.27 2.74
C MET A 120 -3.69 -23.25 3.67
N GLU A 121 -2.43 -23.50 4.04
CA GLU A 121 -1.63 -22.56 4.82
C GLU A 121 -1.39 -21.24 4.08
N LYS A 122 -1.09 -21.31 2.78
CA LYS A 122 -0.91 -20.12 1.94
C LYS A 122 -2.21 -19.36 1.72
N MET A 123 -3.35 -20.04 1.58
CA MET A 123 -4.67 -19.39 1.56
C MET A 123 -4.96 -18.64 2.86
N SER A 124 -4.66 -19.24 4.02
CA SER A 124 -4.74 -18.55 5.31
C SER A 124 -3.83 -17.31 5.34
N SER A 125 -2.61 -17.42 4.81
CA SER A 125 -1.67 -16.30 4.69
C SER A 125 -2.23 -15.16 3.81
N ILE A 126 -2.81 -15.48 2.64
CA ILE A 126 -3.44 -14.47 1.76
C ILE A 126 -4.57 -13.73 2.50
N THR A 127 -5.46 -14.45 3.19
CA THR A 127 -6.56 -13.81 3.95
C THR A 127 -6.05 -12.89 5.07
N THR A 128 -5.00 -13.31 5.78
CA THR A 128 -4.38 -12.54 6.85
C THR A 128 -3.70 -11.28 6.30
N LEU A 129 -2.89 -11.44 5.24
CA LEU A 129 -2.18 -10.34 4.60
C LEU A 129 -3.15 -9.32 3.97
N ARG A 130 -4.24 -9.79 3.35
CA ARG A 130 -5.30 -8.90 2.85
C ARG A 130 -5.91 -8.09 4.00
N THR A 131 -6.28 -8.75 5.10
CA THR A 131 -6.86 -8.09 6.28
C THR A 131 -5.90 -7.04 6.85
N GLU A 132 -4.62 -7.38 6.95
CA GLU A 132 -3.56 -6.48 7.40
C GLU A 132 -3.39 -5.29 6.43
N ARG A 133 -3.35 -5.53 5.11
CA ARG A 133 -3.28 -4.49 4.06
C ARG A 133 -4.42 -3.49 4.23
N ILE A 134 -5.66 -3.99 4.33
CA ILE A 134 -6.85 -3.15 4.48
C ILE A 134 -6.81 -2.36 5.78
N SER A 135 -6.43 -3.01 6.89
CA SER A 135 -6.29 -2.36 8.19
C SER A 135 -5.30 -1.20 8.14
N ILE A 136 -4.12 -1.41 7.56
CA ILE A 136 -3.09 -0.37 7.43
C ILE A 136 -3.51 0.72 6.44
N ALA A 137 -4.13 0.36 5.31
CA ALA A 137 -4.62 1.33 4.33
C ALA A 137 -5.70 2.25 4.92
N ASN A 138 -6.55 1.72 5.79
CA ASN A 138 -7.56 2.49 6.51
C ASN A 138 -6.97 3.35 7.65
N GLN A 139 -5.72 3.11 8.08
CA GLN A 139 -5.06 3.93 9.09
C GLN A 139 -4.58 5.26 8.47
N GLN A 140 -5.13 6.35 8.98
CA GLN A 140 -4.67 7.70 8.65
C GLN A 140 -4.11 8.37 9.91
N LEU A 141 -3.22 9.35 9.72
CA LEU A 141 -2.84 10.22 10.83
C LEU A 141 -4.10 10.86 11.42
N PRO A 142 -4.34 10.73 12.74
CA PRO A 142 -5.46 11.37 13.41
C PRO A 142 -5.54 12.86 13.02
N PRO A 143 -6.70 13.37 12.60
CA PRO A 143 -6.83 14.78 12.17
C PRO A 143 -6.28 15.77 13.18
N ARG A 144 -6.42 15.43 14.48
CA ARG A 144 -5.90 16.21 15.60
C ARG A 144 -4.38 16.41 15.55
N LEU A 145 -3.62 15.38 15.17
CA LEU A 145 -2.16 15.46 15.04
C LEU A 145 -1.75 16.29 13.83
N LYS A 146 -2.48 16.19 12.71
CA LYS A 146 -2.28 17.06 11.54
C LYS A 146 -2.51 18.53 11.90
N HIS A 147 -3.61 18.83 12.60
CA HIS A 147 -3.91 20.19 13.07
C HIS A 147 -2.85 20.71 14.05
N LEU A 148 -2.37 19.87 14.96
CA LEU A 148 -1.28 20.23 15.88
C LEU A 148 0.00 20.61 15.12
N LEU A 149 0.41 19.80 14.14
CA LEU A 149 1.60 20.07 13.32
C LEU A 149 1.48 21.40 12.56
N VAL A 150 0.33 21.64 11.93
CA VAL A 150 0.07 22.90 11.20
C VAL A 150 0.07 24.10 12.15
N TYR A 151 -0.58 23.97 13.31
CA TYR A 151 -0.61 25.02 14.33
C TYR A 151 0.80 25.36 14.82
N MET A 152 1.61 24.36 15.18
CA MET A 152 2.98 24.58 15.63
C MET A 152 3.85 25.19 14.54
N SER A 153 3.69 24.73 13.29
CA SER A 153 4.38 25.29 12.12
C SER A 153 4.07 26.78 11.93
N ALA A 154 2.78 27.15 12.04
CA ALA A 154 2.34 28.53 11.90
C ALA A 154 2.88 29.42 13.03
N VAL A 155 2.80 28.96 14.29
CA VAL A 155 3.35 29.70 15.44
C VAL A 155 4.86 29.92 15.29
N LEU A 156 5.59 28.88 14.87
CA LEU A 156 7.04 28.97 14.65
C LEU A 156 7.37 30.03 13.58
N VAL A 157 6.75 29.94 12.40
CA VAL A 157 7.00 30.88 11.29
C VAL A 157 6.58 32.31 11.66
N VAL A 158 5.41 32.50 12.27
CA VAL A 158 4.93 33.83 12.70
C VAL A 158 5.87 34.43 13.74
N ALA A 159 6.34 33.64 14.70
CA ALA A 159 7.31 34.12 15.68
C ALA A 159 8.59 34.63 14.99
N PHE A 160 9.13 33.87 14.03
CA PHE A 160 10.28 34.32 13.25
C PHE A 160 10.01 35.60 12.43
N ILE A 161 8.80 35.77 11.89
CA ILE A 161 8.43 36.98 11.12
C ILE A 161 8.39 38.23 12.02
N ILE A 162 7.84 38.13 13.23
CA ILE A 162 7.69 39.28 14.14
C ILE A 162 9.00 39.66 14.84
N ASN A 163 10.05 38.85 14.70
CA ASN A 163 11.36 39.05 15.31
C ASN A 163 12.16 40.18 14.62
N ALA A 164 11.64 41.41 14.69
CA ALA A 164 12.27 42.57 14.09
C ALA A 164 13.44 43.07 14.95
N GLY A 165 14.62 43.23 14.34
CA GLY A 165 15.82 43.73 15.03
C GLY A 165 17.14 43.53 14.26
N MET A 166 17.12 42.81 13.14
CA MET A 166 18.28 42.50 12.30
C MET A 166 18.22 43.24 10.96
N ASP A 167 19.33 43.21 10.21
CA ASP A 167 19.37 43.67 8.82
C ASP A 167 18.24 43.00 8.00
N PRO A 168 17.46 43.77 7.20
CA PRO A 168 16.31 43.23 6.47
C PRO A 168 16.64 42.07 5.53
N TRP A 169 17.83 42.05 4.92
CA TRP A 169 18.24 40.97 4.01
C TRP A 169 18.52 39.68 4.77
N ILE A 170 19.24 39.78 5.89
CA ILE A 170 19.54 38.63 6.76
C ILE A 170 18.25 38.07 7.35
N HIS A 171 17.37 38.95 7.84
CA HIS A 171 16.09 38.55 8.39
C HIS A 171 15.21 37.83 7.35
N CYS A 172 15.13 38.38 6.12
CA CYS A 172 14.40 37.76 5.02
C CYS A 172 14.94 36.36 4.68
N PHE A 173 16.26 36.21 4.61
CA PHE A 173 16.89 34.91 4.37
C PHE A 173 16.59 33.91 5.49
N MET A 174 16.69 34.32 6.76
CA MET A 174 16.35 33.46 7.90
C MET A 174 14.90 33.00 7.86
N VAL A 175 13.95 33.93 7.74
CA VAL A 175 12.52 33.63 7.67
C VAL A 175 12.20 32.74 6.47
N GLY A 176 12.80 33.03 5.31
CA GLY A 176 12.66 32.22 4.10
C GLY A 176 13.15 30.79 4.29
N SER A 177 14.33 30.62 4.88
CA SER A 177 14.92 29.30 5.13
C SER A 177 14.08 28.46 6.11
N ILE A 178 13.65 29.01 7.25
CA ILE A 178 12.84 28.26 8.22
C ILE A 178 11.46 27.92 7.63
N THR A 179 10.85 28.85 6.89
CA THR A 179 9.57 28.61 6.23
C THR A 179 9.70 27.49 5.19
N ALA A 180 10.75 27.51 4.37
CA ALA A 180 11.03 26.46 3.39
C ALA A 180 11.23 25.10 4.08
N CYS A 181 12.02 25.04 5.15
CA CYS A 181 12.24 23.80 5.90
C CYS A 181 10.95 23.23 6.50
N VAL A 182 10.17 24.08 7.18
CA VAL A 182 8.87 23.70 7.78
C VAL A 182 7.89 23.23 6.71
N HIS A 183 7.85 23.93 5.56
CA HIS A 183 6.97 23.59 4.45
C HIS A 183 7.37 22.27 3.78
N LEU A 184 8.66 22.05 3.52
CA LEU A 184 9.18 20.80 2.98
C LEU A 184 8.87 19.63 3.91
N LEU A 185 9.09 19.80 5.21
CA LEU A 185 8.78 18.76 6.20
C LEU A 185 7.27 18.42 6.22
N TYR A 186 6.42 19.45 6.17
CA TYR A 186 4.98 19.26 6.06
C TYR A 186 4.59 18.51 4.78
N ILE A 187 5.16 18.88 3.63
CA ILE A 187 4.91 18.19 2.35
C ILE A 187 5.29 16.72 2.46
N VAL A 188 6.48 16.39 2.98
CA VAL A 188 6.92 15.00 3.11
C VAL A 188 5.97 14.19 4.01
N ILE A 189 5.56 14.75 5.15
CA ILE A 189 4.61 14.09 6.06
C ILE A 189 3.24 13.91 5.39
N ALA A 190 2.76 14.92 4.67
CA ALA A 190 1.49 14.87 3.96
C ALA A 190 1.52 13.82 2.83
N ASP A 191 2.61 13.78 2.07
CA ASP A 191 2.83 12.87 0.95
C ASP A 191 2.86 11.41 1.40
N LEU A 192 3.68 11.10 2.41
CA LEU A 192 3.74 9.77 3.02
C LEU A 192 2.43 9.38 3.72
N ASN A 193 1.64 10.37 4.17
CA ASN A 193 0.32 10.08 4.71
C ASN A 193 -0.68 9.62 3.63
N THR A 194 -0.41 9.82 2.35
CA THR A 194 -1.24 9.39 1.21
C THR A 194 -0.50 8.37 0.32
N PRO A 195 -0.36 7.10 0.76
CA PRO A 195 0.54 6.12 0.14
C PRO A 195 0.14 5.69 -1.29
N PHE A 196 -1.06 6.04 -1.75
CA PHE A 196 -1.58 5.65 -3.08
C PHE A 196 -1.63 6.81 -4.09
N THR A 197 -1.70 8.07 -3.63
CA THR A 197 -1.78 9.28 -4.50
C THR A 197 -0.59 10.22 -4.38
N GLY A 198 0.33 10.00 -3.44
CA GLY A 198 1.49 10.87 -3.23
C GLY A 198 2.51 10.85 -4.37
N LEU A 199 3.62 11.57 -4.21
CA LEU A 199 4.83 11.42 -5.01
C LEU A 199 5.49 10.06 -4.71
N TRP A 200 5.49 9.68 -3.43
CA TRP A 200 5.85 8.34 -2.98
C TRP A 200 4.60 7.46 -3.00
N THR A 201 4.42 6.72 -4.09
CA THR A 201 3.30 5.79 -4.24
C THR A 201 3.73 4.35 -4.12
N ILE A 202 2.92 3.55 -3.44
CA ILE A 202 2.96 2.10 -3.61
C ILE A 202 2.40 1.79 -5.00
N SER A 203 3.21 1.15 -5.83
CA SER A 203 2.89 0.88 -7.22
C SER A 203 1.94 -0.31 -7.34
N VAL A 204 0.87 -0.17 -8.14
CA VAL A 204 -0.01 -1.28 -8.53
C VAL A 204 0.63 -2.20 -9.58
N LYS A 205 1.78 -1.84 -10.15
CA LYS A 205 2.45 -2.60 -11.23
C LYS A 205 2.74 -4.07 -10.86
N PRO A 206 3.23 -4.42 -9.65
CA PRO A 206 3.51 -5.81 -9.31
C PRO A 206 2.25 -6.70 -9.31
N LEU A 207 1.09 -6.17 -8.89
CA LEU A 207 -0.21 -6.88 -9.01
C LEU A 207 -0.58 -7.13 -10.46
N ILE A 208 -0.34 -6.13 -11.31
CA ILE A 208 -0.58 -6.22 -12.75
C ILE A 208 0.35 -7.23 -13.42
N GLU A 209 1.63 -7.25 -13.07
CA GLU A 209 2.62 -8.20 -13.57
C GLU A 209 2.25 -9.63 -13.13
N LEU A 210 1.84 -9.80 -11.88
CA LEU A 210 1.32 -11.07 -11.38
C LEU A 210 0.05 -11.50 -12.16
N TYR A 211 -0.90 -10.59 -12.39
CA TYR A 211 -2.10 -10.87 -13.20
C TYR A 211 -1.74 -11.38 -14.61
N LEU A 212 -0.74 -10.78 -15.25
CA LEU A 212 -0.26 -11.18 -16.57
C LEU A 212 0.42 -12.55 -16.56
N SER A 213 1.21 -12.85 -15.52
CA SER A 213 1.95 -14.12 -15.43
C SER A 213 1.03 -15.36 -15.41
N PHE A 214 -0.24 -15.22 -15.03
CA PHE A 214 -1.22 -16.29 -15.13
C PHE A 214 -1.57 -16.64 -16.60
N ASN A 215 -1.45 -15.69 -17.53
CA ASN A 215 -1.74 -15.88 -18.96
C ASN A 215 -0.53 -16.29 -19.80
N ASP A 216 0.71 -16.11 -19.31
CA ASP A 216 1.92 -16.38 -20.11
C ASP A 216 2.08 -17.87 -20.48
N ASN A 217 1.32 -18.77 -19.85
CA ASN A 217 1.28 -20.18 -20.21
C ASN A 217 0.27 -20.50 -21.33
N ASP A 218 -0.57 -19.55 -21.76
CA ASP A 218 -1.65 -19.83 -22.72
C ASP A 218 -1.81 -18.71 -23.77
N ASN A 219 -1.14 -18.92 -24.90
CA ASN A 219 -1.41 -18.35 -26.24
C ASN A 219 -1.45 -16.80 -26.36
N ASP A 220 -0.66 -16.26 -27.30
CA ASP A 220 -0.48 -14.83 -27.68
C ASP A 220 -1.79 -14.03 -27.92
N ASN A 221 -2.94 -14.71 -27.95
CA ASN A 221 -4.29 -14.15 -28.06
C ASN A 221 -4.88 -13.62 -26.74
N ALA A 222 -4.43 -14.08 -25.56
CA ALA A 222 -4.90 -13.61 -24.24
C ALA A 222 -4.15 -12.36 -23.75
N VAL A 223 -2.95 -12.13 -24.27
CA VAL A 223 -2.06 -11.02 -23.89
C VAL A 223 -2.63 -9.67 -24.34
N LYS A 224 -3.25 -9.59 -25.53
CA LYS A 224 -3.82 -8.33 -26.06
C LYS A 224 -4.99 -7.77 -25.23
N PRO A 225 -6.01 -8.56 -24.82
CA PRO A 225 -7.04 -8.09 -23.89
C PRO A 225 -6.48 -7.67 -22.52
N ALA A 226 -5.52 -8.43 -22.01
CA ALA A 226 -4.88 -8.15 -20.73
C ALA A 226 -4.11 -6.83 -20.78
N LEU A 227 -3.30 -6.60 -21.82
CA LEU A 227 -2.61 -5.33 -22.11
C LEU A 227 -3.58 -4.14 -22.29
N ASN A 228 -4.75 -4.36 -22.89
CA ASN A 228 -5.76 -3.30 -23.03
C ASN A 228 -6.41 -2.95 -21.68
N LYS A 229 -6.72 -3.95 -20.83
CA LYS A 229 -7.13 -3.73 -19.44
C LYS A 229 -6.05 -3.00 -18.64
N LEU A 230 -4.78 -3.35 -18.90
CA LEU A 230 -3.58 -2.76 -18.30
C LEU A 230 -3.41 -1.29 -18.65
N ASN A 231 -3.55 -0.94 -19.93
CA ASN A 231 -3.54 0.44 -20.38
C ASN A 231 -4.71 1.24 -19.78
N LYS A 232 -5.84 0.58 -19.52
CA LYS A 232 -6.97 1.19 -18.80
C LYS A 232 -6.65 1.40 -17.32
N LEU A 233 -6.02 0.44 -16.64
CA LEU A 233 -5.57 0.57 -15.24
C LEU A 233 -4.51 1.66 -15.09
N LYS A 234 -3.50 1.69 -15.97
CA LYS A 234 -2.42 2.69 -15.99
C LYS A 234 -2.92 4.11 -16.31
N ARG A 235 -4.00 4.25 -17.08
CA ARG A 235 -4.67 5.55 -17.32
C ARG A 235 -5.58 5.99 -16.16
N MET A 236 -5.92 5.10 -15.24
CA MET A 236 -6.74 5.41 -14.06
C MET A 236 -5.88 5.71 -12.82
N SER A 237 -4.57 5.41 -12.87
CA SER A 237 -3.59 5.72 -11.82
C SER A 237 -2.82 7.04 -12.07
N VAL A 238 -3.22 7.82 -13.09
CA VAL A 238 -2.71 9.16 -13.43
C VAL A 238 -3.90 10.10 -13.38
#